data_AF-A0A0L8GJC6-F1
#
_entry.id   AF-A0A0L8GJC6-F1
#
_cell.length_a   1.000
_cell.length_b   1.000
_cell.length_c   1.000
_cell.angle_alpha   90.00
_cell.angle_beta   90.00
_cell.angle_gamma   90.00
#
_symmetry.space_group_name_H-M   'P 1'
#
loop_
_entity.id
_entity.type
_entity.pdbx_description
1 polymer ?
#
loop_
_entity_poly.entity_id
_entity_poly.type
_entity_poly.pdbx_seq_one_letter_code
_entity_poly.pdbx_strand_id
1 'polypeptide(L)'
;MKYQYLQELFAQKEGSQSQQKEKSPIRSSVTTEITLIDPKKSMNLNIFLKQFRRSNKEIVDLIRKADTRTFGVEKLKGLIKLLPQPDEIDLISNFDGNVDKLGNAEKFFQLLIQLPDFRCRLESMLLVGDFSSQLALIRPNIQLLLQICTKLTNNVALKKFLRYVLQAGNFLNKGTTSGNAVGFRISSLNKLIMTRSNVARISLLHYIVEECEKEDKTTLRFVDDLLEPLQKSTRFNLENIKSEFKQLKNNVICVRNQLNKAETEISQQFEDFMEDAECDLEEVEKSIERLDKCSRYVARHFCENERTFNLAEFLEVFREFCVKVKNCQQENVNRLEQAKKMEQRLQNQSQLAERRKVFLPKQEDRKIVDNLVCEIRRGKVLRRLSMRNKGQLHASKKGISV
;
A
#
# COMPACT_ATOMS: atom_id res chain seq x y z
N MET A 1 -43.01 13.79 5.20
CA MET A 1 -42.62 12.37 4.98
C MET A 1 -43.82 11.48 5.24
N LYS A 2 -44.13 10.53 4.36
CA LYS A 2 -45.22 9.57 4.58
C LYS A 2 -44.70 8.39 5.42
N TYR A 3 -44.83 8.50 6.74
CA TYR A 3 -44.30 7.54 7.73
C TYR A 3 -44.86 6.12 7.60
N GLN A 4 -46.01 5.97 6.96
CA GLN A 4 -46.69 4.68 6.75
C GLN A 4 -45.91 3.75 5.81
N TYR A 5 -45.30 4.31 4.77
CA TYR A 5 -44.48 3.53 3.83
C TYR A 5 -43.15 3.07 4.46
N LEU A 6 -42.65 3.85 5.42
CA LEU A 6 -41.45 3.50 6.20
C LEU A 6 -41.75 2.34 7.18
N GLN A 7 -42.95 2.27 7.76
CA GLN A 7 -43.31 1.15 8.62
C GLN A 7 -43.50 -0.16 7.84
N GLU A 8 -44.06 -0.14 6.63
CA GLU A 8 -44.20 -1.34 5.81
C GLU A 8 -42.85 -1.95 5.37
N LEU A 9 -41.87 -1.11 5.04
CA LEU A 9 -40.56 -1.58 4.57
C LEU A 9 -39.67 -2.16 5.69
N PHE A 10 -39.93 -1.79 6.95
CA PHE A 10 -39.06 -2.13 8.09
C PHE A 10 -39.77 -2.90 9.21
N ALA A 11 -41.02 -3.33 9.02
CA ALA A 11 -41.70 -4.22 9.95
C ALA A 11 -41.18 -5.66 9.83
N GLN A 12 -40.93 -6.31 10.97
CA GLN A 12 -40.48 -7.70 11.05
C GLN A 12 -41.63 -8.63 10.60
N LYS A 13 -41.38 -9.52 9.63
CA LYS A 13 -42.40 -10.49 9.18
C LYS A 13 -42.77 -11.43 10.33
N GLU A 14 -44.02 -11.36 10.79
CA GLU A 14 -44.58 -12.35 11.71
C GLU A 14 -44.75 -13.68 10.98
N GLY A 15 -44.18 -14.75 11.57
CA GLY A 15 -44.27 -16.10 11.05
C GLY A 15 -45.72 -16.61 11.07
N SER A 16 -46.18 -17.11 9.93
CA SER A 16 -47.51 -17.66 9.73
C SER A 16 -47.78 -18.84 10.68
N GLN A 17 -48.78 -18.69 11.55
CA GLN A 17 -49.32 -19.76 12.37
C GLN A 17 -49.98 -20.82 11.47
N SER A 18 -49.49 -22.06 11.55
CA SER A 18 -50.14 -23.24 10.96
C SER A 18 -50.54 -24.21 12.09
N GLN A 19 -51.83 -24.17 12.41
CA GLN A 19 -52.72 -25.22 12.94
C GLN A 19 -52.16 -26.26 13.94
N GLN A 20 -52.69 -26.19 15.17
CA GLN A 20 -52.66 -27.25 16.18
C GLN A 20 -53.32 -28.53 15.63
N LYS A 21 -52.54 -29.60 15.46
CA LYS A 21 -53.03 -30.98 15.42
C LYS A 21 -52.81 -31.62 16.79
N GLU A 22 -53.83 -32.34 17.24
CA GLU A 22 -53.89 -33.11 18.47
C GLU A 22 -52.64 -33.96 18.71
N LYS A 23 -52.11 -33.90 19.93
CA LYS A 23 -51.02 -34.73 20.43
C LYS A 23 -51.50 -36.18 20.53
N SER A 24 -51.20 -36.98 19.51
CA SER A 24 -50.93 -38.40 19.71
C SER A 24 -49.54 -38.55 20.35
N PRO A 25 -49.33 -39.46 21.31
CA PRO A 25 -48.04 -39.62 21.95
C PRO A 25 -47.10 -40.29 20.97
N ILE A 26 -46.33 -39.50 20.22
CA ILE A 26 -45.11 -40.00 19.58
C ILE A 26 -44.20 -40.40 20.74
N ARG A 27 -44.05 -41.71 20.94
CA ARG A 27 -42.93 -42.29 21.67
C ARG A 27 -41.65 -41.75 21.03
N SER A 28 -41.12 -40.65 21.55
CA SER A 28 -39.69 -40.42 21.47
C SER A 28 -39.07 -41.51 22.33
N SER A 29 -38.54 -42.53 21.68
CA SER A 29 -37.43 -43.27 22.26
C SER A 29 -36.31 -42.25 22.43
N VAL A 30 -36.34 -41.50 23.52
CA VAL A 30 -35.18 -40.79 24.02
C VAL A 30 -34.24 -41.90 24.44
N THR A 31 -33.43 -42.36 23.50
CA THR A 31 -32.18 -43.01 23.84
C THR A 31 -31.44 -41.96 24.64
N THR A 32 -31.45 -42.08 25.96
CA THR A 32 -30.74 -41.19 26.87
C THR A 32 -29.27 -41.32 26.54
N GLU A 33 -28.76 -40.44 25.69
CA GLU A 33 -27.34 -40.40 25.36
C GLU A 33 -26.58 -40.05 26.64
N ILE A 34 -25.55 -40.85 26.94
CA ILE A 34 -24.69 -40.65 28.09
C ILE A 34 -23.71 -39.54 27.72
N THR A 35 -23.81 -38.42 28.44
CA THR A 35 -22.89 -37.28 28.30
C THR A 35 -21.93 -37.26 29.47
N LEU A 36 -20.62 -37.32 29.17
CA LEU A 36 -19.56 -37.31 30.17
C LEU A 36 -18.88 -35.94 30.25
N ILE A 37 -18.98 -35.16 29.19
CA ILE A 37 -18.30 -33.87 29.03
C ILE A 37 -19.30 -32.75 29.30
N ASP A 38 -18.80 -31.58 29.72
CA ASP A 38 -19.60 -30.36 29.84
C ASP A 38 -20.51 -30.14 28.61
N PRO A 39 -21.83 -29.94 28.79
CA PRO A 39 -22.78 -29.82 27.70
C PRO A 39 -22.44 -28.71 26.70
N LYS A 40 -21.88 -27.58 27.16
CA LYS A 40 -21.50 -26.45 26.30
C LYS A 40 -20.29 -26.82 25.44
N LYS A 41 -19.28 -27.48 26.02
CA LYS A 41 -18.14 -27.99 25.26
C LYS A 41 -18.56 -29.05 24.26
N SER A 42 -19.40 -30.00 24.67
CA SER A 42 -19.96 -31.03 23.78
C SER A 42 -20.73 -30.42 22.60
N MET A 43 -21.58 -29.42 22.87
CA MET A 43 -22.30 -28.69 21.82
C MET A 43 -21.34 -27.98 20.85
N ASN A 44 -20.33 -27.28 21.36
CA ASN A 44 -19.34 -26.57 20.54
C ASN A 44 -18.54 -27.55 19.65
N LEU A 45 -18.12 -28.69 20.21
CA LEU A 45 -17.42 -29.72 19.45
C LEU A 45 -18.32 -30.31 18.37
N ASN A 46 -19.57 -30.63 18.68
CA ASN A 46 -20.52 -31.16 17.70
C ASN A 46 -20.78 -30.18 16.55
N ILE A 47 -20.88 -28.88 16.84
CA ILE A 47 -20.99 -27.84 15.81
C ILE A 47 -19.73 -27.79 14.96
N PHE A 48 -18.56 -27.87 15.57
CA PHE A 48 -17.27 -27.88 14.89
C PHE A 48 -17.11 -29.10 13.96
N LEU A 49 -17.41 -30.31 14.45
CA LEU A 49 -17.31 -31.56 13.69
C LEU A 49 -18.23 -31.56 12.45
N LYS A 50 -19.41 -30.95 12.54
CA LYS A 50 -20.32 -30.80 11.38
C LYS A 50 -19.68 -30.04 10.20
N GLN A 51 -18.70 -29.18 10.44
CA GLN A 51 -18.00 -28.42 9.39
C GLN A 51 -17.10 -29.30 8.50
N PHE A 52 -16.77 -30.51 8.93
CA PHE A 52 -15.98 -31.45 8.14
C PHE A 52 -16.82 -32.19 7.11
N ARG A 53 -18.14 -32.32 7.33
CA ARG A 53 -19.05 -33.15 6.52
C ARG A 53 -18.49 -34.58 6.32
N ARG A 54 -17.87 -35.11 7.37
CA ARG A 54 -17.21 -36.42 7.42
C ARG A 54 -17.55 -37.10 8.74
N SER A 55 -17.41 -38.41 8.78
CA SER A 55 -17.54 -39.21 10.00
C SER A 55 -16.39 -38.96 10.96
N ASN A 56 -16.60 -39.21 12.26
CA ASN A 56 -15.56 -39.07 13.28
C ASN A 56 -14.33 -39.93 12.96
N LYS A 57 -14.52 -41.14 12.42
CA LYS A 57 -13.44 -42.04 11.99
C LYS A 57 -12.60 -41.41 10.89
N GLU A 58 -13.23 -40.88 9.85
CA GLU A 58 -12.52 -40.21 8.75
C GLU A 58 -11.74 -38.99 9.24
N ILE A 59 -12.29 -38.20 10.18
CA ILE A 59 -11.58 -37.05 10.75
C ILE A 59 -10.33 -37.51 11.52
N VAL A 60 -10.46 -38.54 12.35
CA VAL A 60 -9.33 -39.13 13.12
C VAL A 60 -8.29 -39.76 12.19
N ASP A 61 -8.72 -40.38 11.08
CA ASP A 61 -7.80 -40.94 10.09
C ASP A 61 -7.00 -39.85 9.35
N LEU A 62 -7.56 -38.65 9.13
CA LEU A 62 -6.79 -37.52 8.61
C LEU A 62 -5.68 -37.09 9.57
N ILE A 63 -5.98 -37.10 10.88
CA ILE A 63 -5.02 -36.77 11.93
C ILE A 63 -3.91 -37.81 11.95
N ARG A 64 -4.27 -39.11 11.95
CA ARG A 64 -3.32 -40.23 11.88
C ARG A 64 -2.41 -40.16 10.64
N LYS A 65 -2.94 -39.75 9.48
CA LYS A 65 -2.15 -39.61 8.25
C LYS A 65 -1.39 -38.28 8.14
N ALA A 66 -1.52 -37.39 9.12
CA ALA A 66 -1.01 -36.02 9.09
C ALA A 66 -1.38 -35.25 7.81
N ASP A 67 -2.59 -35.45 7.27
CA ASP A 67 -3.06 -34.76 6.07
C ASP A 67 -3.49 -33.31 6.39
N THR A 68 -2.49 -32.43 6.50
CA THR A 68 -2.65 -31.00 6.79
C THR A 68 -3.43 -30.26 5.70
N ARG A 69 -3.25 -30.63 4.44
CA ARG A 69 -3.90 -29.98 3.30
C ARG A 69 -5.41 -30.17 3.33
N THR A 70 -5.87 -31.40 3.55
CA THR A 70 -7.30 -31.70 3.58
C THR A 70 -7.94 -31.24 4.90
N PHE A 71 -7.19 -31.30 6.01
CA PHE A 71 -7.71 -30.85 7.30
C PHE A 71 -7.86 -29.33 7.35
N GLY A 72 -6.85 -28.58 6.94
CA GLY A 72 -6.84 -27.12 6.89
C GLY A 72 -6.44 -26.45 8.22
N VAL A 73 -5.65 -25.38 8.12
CA VAL A 73 -5.06 -24.65 9.26
C VAL A 73 -6.10 -24.11 10.23
N GLU A 74 -7.17 -23.46 9.74
CA GLU A 74 -8.21 -22.90 10.59
C GLU A 74 -8.99 -23.96 11.38
N LYS A 75 -9.19 -25.13 10.76
CA LYS A 75 -9.79 -26.28 11.44
C LYS A 75 -8.83 -26.88 12.46
N LEU A 76 -7.52 -26.98 12.18
CA LEU A 76 -6.53 -27.40 13.17
C LEU A 76 -6.53 -26.47 14.40
N LYS A 77 -6.48 -25.15 14.18
CA LYS A 77 -6.58 -24.13 15.25
C LYS A 77 -7.87 -24.28 16.06
N GLY A 78 -8.98 -24.55 15.38
CA GLY A 78 -10.28 -24.80 16.02
C GLY A 78 -10.30 -26.06 16.88
N LEU A 79 -9.80 -27.18 16.35
CA LEU A 79 -9.78 -28.46 17.05
C LEU A 79 -8.86 -28.41 18.28
N ILE A 80 -7.67 -27.82 18.15
CA ILE A 80 -6.71 -27.71 19.27
C ILE A 80 -7.33 -26.98 20.48
N LYS A 81 -8.13 -25.93 20.24
CA LYS A 81 -8.85 -25.21 21.30
C LYS A 81 -9.96 -26.03 21.96
N LEU A 82 -10.47 -27.04 21.27
CA LEU A 82 -11.59 -27.88 21.72
C LEU A 82 -11.13 -29.22 22.29
N LEU A 83 -9.82 -29.52 22.31
CA LEU A 83 -9.29 -30.79 22.81
C LEU A 83 -9.79 -31.11 24.23
N PRO A 84 -9.95 -32.41 24.56
CA PRO A 84 -10.32 -32.80 25.91
C PRO A 84 -9.23 -32.33 26.89
N GLN A 85 -9.56 -32.08 28.15
CA GLN A 85 -8.61 -31.80 29.24
C GLN A 85 -8.17 -33.12 29.89
N PRO A 86 -7.07 -33.15 30.66
CA PRO A 86 -6.57 -34.40 31.26
C PRO A 86 -7.62 -35.18 32.06
N ASP A 87 -8.42 -34.47 32.86
CA ASP A 87 -9.55 -35.02 33.63
C ASP A 87 -10.65 -35.62 32.73
N GLU A 88 -10.96 -34.97 31.61
CA GLU A 88 -11.92 -35.49 30.63
C GLU A 88 -11.36 -36.71 29.88
N ILE A 89 -10.05 -36.74 29.61
CA ILE A 89 -9.39 -37.91 29.01
C ILE A 89 -9.52 -39.10 29.95
N ASP A 90 -9.23 -38.92 31.23
CA ASP A 90 -9.34 -39.99 32.24
C ASP A 90 -10.79 -40.48 32.37
N LEU A 91 -11.76 -39.56 32.40
CA LEU A 91 -13.18 -39.91 32.49
C LEU A 91 -13.66 -40.72 31.29
N ILE A 92 -13.26 -40.33 30.07
CA ILE A 92 -13.67 -41.01 28.83
C ILE A 92 -12.94 -42.35 28.67
N SER A 93 -11.66 -42.42 29.06
CA SER A 93 -10.85 -43.64 28.93
C SER A 93 -11.29 -44.72 29.91
N ASN A 94 -11.73 -44.33 31.11
CA ASN A 94 -12.17 -45.26 32.16
C ASN A 94 -13.68 -45.54 32.14
N PHE A 95 -14.41 -45.06 31.12
CA PHE A 95 -15.83 -45.34 31.00
C PHE A 95 -16.07 -46.83 30.66
N ASP A 96 -16.66 -47.55 31.61
CA ASP A 96 -16.96 -48.99 31.55
C ASP A 96 -18.38 -49.30 31.05
N GLY A 97 -19.17 -48.25 30.78
CA GLY A 97 -20.53 -48.36 30.28
C GLY A 97 -20.63 -48.67 28.78
N ASN A 98 -21.87 -48.68 28.26
CA ASN A 98 -22.12 -48.94 26.85
C ASN A 98 -21.71 -47.73 25.98
N VAL A 99 -20.60 -47.90 25.25
CA VAL A 99 -20.02 -46.92 24.31
C VAL A 99 -21.00 -46.48 23.22
N ASP A 100 -21.91 -47.35 22.76
CA ASP A 100 -22.89 -47.02 21.72
C ASP A 100 -23.91 -45.99 22.21
N LYS A 101 -24.10 -45.86 23.53
CA LYS A 101 -24.98 -44.87 24.14
C LYS A 101 -24.30 -43.52 24.40
N LEU A 102 -22.99 -43.39 24.19
CA LEU A 102 -22.30 -42.12 24.37
C LEU A 102 -22.76 -41.08 23.33
N GLY A 103 -22.76 -39.81 23.74
CA GLY A 103 -22.94 -38.68 22.84
C GLY A 103 -21.89 -38.65 21.72
N ASN A 104 -22.18 -37.94 20.63
CA ASN A 104 -21.27 -37.88 19.48
C ASN A 104 -19.89 -37.25 19.82
N ALA A 105 -19.85 -36.31 20.77
CA ALA A 105 -18.62 -35.66 21.21
C ALA A 105 -17.69 -36.65 21.93
N GLU A 106 -18.24 -37.42 22.86
CA GLU A 106 -17.55 -38.48 23.60
C GLU A 106 -17.05 -39.57 22.66
N LYS A 107 -17.88 -40.00 21.69
CA LYS A 107 -17.47 -40.95 20.64
C LYS A 107 -16.30 -40.44 19.80
N PHE A 108 -16.28 -39.14 19.46
CA PHE A 108 -15.14 -38.56 18.75
C PHE A 108 -13.88 -38.55 19.62
N PHE A 109 -13.98 -38.11 20.88
CA PHE A 109 -12.81 -38.11 21.77
C PHE A 109 -12.29 -39.50 22.08
N GLN A 110 -13.15 -40.50 22.19
CA GLN A 110 -12.69 -41.88 22.37
C GLN A 110 -11.81 -42.34 21.20
N LEU A 111 -12.20 -42.04 19.96
CA LEU A 111 -11.38 -42.32 18.77
C LEU A 111 -10.09 -41.50 18.75
N LEU A 112 -10.14 -40.25 19.22
CA LEU A 112 -8.97 -39.36 19.26
C LEU A 112 -7.95 -39.78 20.33
N ILE A 113 -8.40 -40.17 21.52
CA ILE A 113 -7.55 -40.60 22.64
C ILE A 113 -6.83 -41.92 22.30
N GLN A 114 -7.44 -42.78 21.48
CA GLN A 114 -6.80 -43.99 20.95
C GLN A 114 -5.64 -43.69 19.99
N LEU A 115 -5.47 -42.46 19.51
CA LEU A 115 -4.28 -42.06 18.75
C LEU A 115 -3.14 -41.71 19.73
N PRO A 116 -1.98 -42.38 19.64
CA PRO A 116 -0.81 -42.00 20.40
C PRO A 116 -0.40 -40.54 20.10
N ASP A 117 -0.03 -39.82 21.16
CA ASP A 117 0.37 -38.41 21.15
C ASP A 117 -0.48 -37.49 20.24
N PHE A 118 -1.81 -37.69 20.21
CA PHE A 118 -2.70 -36.95 19.31
C PHE A 118 -2.56 -35.43 19.41
N ARG A 119 -2.22 -34.91 20.61
CA ARG A 119 -1.94 -33.49 20.82
C ARG A 119 -0.71 -33.04 20.06
N CYS A 120 0.41 -33.75 20.24
CA CYS A 120 1.67 -33.47 19.53
C CYS A 120 1.47 -33.58 18.03
N ARG A 121 0.72 -34.59 17.56
CA ARG A 121 0.41 -34.76 16.14
C ARG A 121 -0.38 -33.57 15.57
N LEU A 122 -1.40 -33.10 16.28
CA LEU A 122 -2.19 -31.93 15.87
C LEU A 122 -1.39 -30.62 15.90
N GLU A 123 -0.56 -30.42 16.92
CA GLU A 123 0.32 -29.24 17.01
C GLU A 123 1.38 -29.24 15.90
N SER A 124 1.96 -30.40 15.59
CA SER A 124 2.89 -30.58 14.47
C SER A 124 2.22 -30.33 13.12
N MET A 125 1.03 -30.89 12.90
CA MET A 125 0.22 -30.61 11.71
C MET A 125 -0.09 -29.12 11.56
N LEU A 126 -0.42 -28.43 12.65
CA LEU A 126 -0.69 -26.99 12.61
C LEU A 126 0.57 -26.22 12.20
N LEU A 127 1.72 -26.57 12.78
CA LEU A 127 2.99 -25.96 12.44
C LEU A 127 3.31 -26.17 10.95
N VAL A 128 3.22 -27.40 10.44
CA VAL A 128 3.43 -27.71 9.01
C VAL A 128 2.53 -26.87 8.11
N GLY A 129 1.24 -26.72 8.47
CA GLY A 129 0.28 -25.99 7.65
C GLY A 129 0.48 -24.47 7.65
N ASP A 130 1.03 -23.89 8.72
CA ASP A 130 1.10 -22.42 8.91
C ASP A 130 2.52 -21.86 8.73
N PHE A 131 3.58 -22.68 8.88
CA PHE A 131 4.98 -22.25 8.92
C PHE A 131 5.41 -21.44 7.70
N SER A 132 5.19 -21.97 6.49
CA SER A 132 5.58 -21.29 5.25
C SER A 132 4.88 -19.94 5.08
N SER A 133 3.60 -19.85 5.45
CA SER A 133 2.83 -18.60 5.40
C SER A 133 3.39 -17.56 6.37
N GLN A 134 3.75 -17.96 7.59
CA GLN A 134 4.37 -17.06 8.56
C GLN A 134 5.75 -16.57 8.08
N LEU A 135 6.60 -17.46 7.55
CA LEU A 135 7.89 -17.07 6.99
C LEU A 135 7.76 -16.13 5.78
N ALA A 136 6.75 -16.33 4.93
CA ALA A 136 6.50 -15.48 3.77
C ALA A 136 6.13 -14.02 4.17
N LEU A 137 5.67 -13.79 5.40
CA LEU A 137 5.44 -12.45 5.94
C LEU A 137 6.70 -11.82 6.55
N ILE A 138 7.61 -12.64 7.07
CA ILE A 138 8.83 -12.20 7.77
C ILE A 138 9.98 -11.94 6.80
N ARG A 139 10.32 -12.93 5.97
CA ARG A 139 11.51 -12.93 5.10
C ARG A 139 11.60 -11.71 4.17
N PRO A 140 10.55 -11.36 3.38
CA PRO A 140 10.64 -10.28 2.42
C PRO A 140 10.87 -8.91 3.08
N ASN A 141 10.31 -8.71 4.28
CA ASN A 141 10.44 -7.44 5.00
C ASN A 141 11.87 -7.22 5.51
N ILE A 142 12.52 -8.27 6.03
CA ILE A 142 13.94 -8.21 6.44
C ILE A 142 14.83 -7.94 5.21
N GLN A 143 14.59 -8.66 4.10
CA GLN A 143 15.35 -8.47 2.86
C GLN A 143 15.18 -7.04 2.32
N LEU A 144 13.96 -6.48 2.34
CA LEU A 144 13.72 -5.11 1.92
C LEU A 144 14.52 -4.11 2.75
N LEU A 145 14.57 -4.25 4.08
CA LEU A 145 15.34 -3.36 4.94
C LEU A 145 16.85 -3.45 4.65
N LEU A 146 17.38 -4.67 4.44
CA LEU A 146 18.77 -4.88 4.04
C LEU A 146 19.10 -4.20 2.71
N GLN A 147 18.20 -4.33 1.73
CA GLN A 147 18.34 -3.67 0.43
C GLN A 147 18.34 -2.14 0.57
N ILE A 148 17.44 -1.58 1.38
CA ILE A 148 17.39 -0.13 1.63
C ILE A 148 18.69 0.35 2.28
N CYS A 149 19.19 -0.34 3.31
CA CYS A 149 20.45 0.03 3.98
C CYS A 149 21.63 0.02 2.99
N THR A 150 21.68 -0.99 2.12
CA THR A 150 22.71 -1.11 1.07
C THR A 150 22.59 0.02 0.06
N LYS A 151 21.36 0.31 -0.42
CA LYS A 151 21.12 1.40 -1.36
C LYS A 151 21.51 2.74 -0.75
N LEU A 152 21.10 3.06 0.47
CA LEU A 152 21.44 4.33 1.13
C LEU A 152 22.95 4.54 1.24
N THR A 153 23.71 3.51 1.59
CA THR A 153 25.17 3.64 1.84
C THR A 153 26.00 3.61 0.55
N ASN A 154 25.50 2.96 -0.50
CA ASN A 154 26.23 2.81 -1.77
C ASN A 154 25.72 3.74 -2.89
N ASN A 155 24.63 4.49 -2.70
CA ASN A 155 24.08 5.35 -3.75
C ASN A 155 24.98 6.55 -4.06
N VAL A 156 25.59 6.53 -5.24
CA VAL A 156 26.50 7.57 -5.72
C VAL A 156 25.76 8.87 -6.02
N ALA A 157 24.54 8.80 -6.56
CA ALA A 157 23.72 9.97 -6.86
C ALA A 157 23.33 10.72 -5.56
N LEU A 158 22.97 9.98 -4.50
CA LEU A 158 22.73 10.57 -3.19
C LEU A 158 23.97 11.30 -2.65
N LYS A 159 25.15 10.67 -2.73
CA LYS A 159 26.41 11.30 -2.29
C LYS A 159 26.71 12.59 -3.06
N LYS A 160 26.49 12.59 -4.38
CA LYS A 160 26.59 13.81 -5.21
C LYS A 160 25.59 14.87 -4.75
N PHE A 161 24.33 14.51 -4.54
CA PHE A 161 23.31 15.44 -4.09
C PHE A 161 23.66 16.07 -2.73
N LEU A 162 24.11 15.26 -1.77
CA LEU A 162 24.55 15.76 -0.46
C LEU A 162 25.75 16.72 -0.58
N ARG A 163 26.61 16.55 -1.59
CA ARG A 163 27.69 17.51 -1.88
C ARG A 163 27.15 18.84 -2.40
N TYR A 164 26.14 18.85 -3.28
CA TYR A 164 25.48 20.10 -3.70
C TYR A 164 24.87 20.82 -2.50
N VAL A 165 24.21 20.08 -1.59
CA VAL A 165 23.67 20.66 -0.34
C VAL A 165 24.78 21.29 0.51
N LEU A 166 25.89 20.59 0.70
CA LEU A 166 27.02 21.09 1.49
C LEU A 166 27.61 22.36 0.87
N GLN A 167 27.81 22.39 -0.45
CA GLN A 167 28.36 23.53 -1.17
C GLN A 167 27.43 24.75 -1.08
N ALA A 168 26.13 24.56 -1.33
CA ALA A 168 25.15 25.63 -1.19
C ALA A 168 25.07 26.14 0.26
N GLY A 169 25.08 25.23 1.24
CA GLY A 169 25.09 25.57 2.66
C GLY A 169 26.32 26.39 3.07
N ASN A 170 27.52 25.97 2.69
CA ASN A 170 28.76 26.68 3.00
C ASN A 170 28.80 28.06 2.34
N PHE A 171 28.34 28.16 1.09
CA PHE A 171 28.28 29.45 0.38
C PHE A 171 27.35 30.44 1.08
N LEU A 172 26.12 30.00 1.41
CA LEU A 172 25.12 30.86 2.07
C LEU A 172 25.52 31.25 3.50
N ASN A 173 26.24 30.38 4.19
CA ASN A 173 26.66 30.61 5.58
C ASN A 173 28.08 31.17 5.71
N LYS A 174 28.68 31.65 4.62
CA LYS A 174 30.05 32.20 4.61
C LYS A 174 30.19 33.31 5.66
N GLY A 175 31.24 33.23 6.47
CA GLY A 175 31.50 34.18 7.56
C GLY A 175 30.76 33.87 8.88
N THR A 176 29.90 32.85 8.91
CA THR A 176 29.33 32.30 10.15
C THR A 176 30.11 31.08 10.60
N THR A 177 29.83 30.59 11.82
CA THR A 177 30.37 29.31 12.33
C THR A 177 30.01 28.10 11.48
N SER A 178 29.00 28.22 10.60
CA SER A 178 28.53 27.15 9.72
C SER A 178 29.02 27.27 8.26
N GLY A 179 29.87 28.25 7.94
CA GLY A 179 30.28 28.55 6.56
C GLY A 179 31.36 27.66 5.94
N ASN A 180 32.06 26.86 6.75
CA ASN A 180 33.14 25.96 6.33
C ASN A 180 32.92 24.54 6.87
N ALA A 181 31.67 24.07 6.85
CA ALA A 181 31.34 22.74 7.34
C ALA A 181 31.93 21.67 6.40
N VAL A 182 32.41 20.57 6.98
CA VAL A 182 32.83 19.36 6.25
C VAL A 182 31.69 18.37 6.06
N GLY A 183 30.56 18.59 6.73
CA GLY A 183 29.36 17.77 6.68
C GLY A 183 28.24 18.38 7.50
N PHE A 184 27.04 17.80 7.41
CA PHE A 184 25.86 18.23 8.15
C PHE A 184 25.05 17.03 8.63
N ARG A 185 24.23 17.21 9.66
CA ARG A 185 23.31 16.18 10.16
C ARG A 185 22.21 15.92 9.15
N ILE A 186 21.81 14.67 8.94
CA ILE A 186 20.76 14.29 7.99
C ILE A 186 19.42 14.97 8.29
N SER A 187 19.11 15.21 9.56
CA SER A 187 17.94 16.01 9.97
C SER A 187 17.90 17.43 9.37
N SER A 188 19.04 17.97 8.94
CA SER A 188 19.13 19.28 8.27
C SER A 188 18.53 19.28 6.86
N LEU A 189 18.38 18.12 6.22
CA LEU A 189 17.75 18.02 4.90
C LEU A 189 16.33 18.59 4.89
N ASN A 190 15.61 18.42 6.00
CA ASN A 190 14.26 18.97 6.18
C ASN A 190 14.24 20.50 6.24
N LYS A 191 15.37 21.16 6.52
CA LYS A 191 15.45 22.62 6.57
C LYS A 191 15.58 23.25 5.17
N LEU A 192 16.02 22.48 4.17
CA LEU A 192 16.23 23.00 2.80
C LEU A 192 14.94 23.52 2.15
N ILE A 193 13.79 22.90 2.46
CA ILE A 193 12.50 23.38 1.98
C ILE A 193 12.04 24.65 2.73
N MET A 194 12.51 24.86 3.96
CA MET A 194 12.14 26.01 4.80
C MET A 194 12.93 27.28 4.45
N THR A 195 14.18 27.13 3.98
CA THR A 195 15.00 28.26 3.54
C THR A 195 14.44 28.86 2.25
N ARG A 196 13.78 30.01 2.34
CA ARG A 196 13.15 30.69 1.18
C ARG A 196 14.13 31.58 0.43
N SER A 197 13.97 31.65 -0.88
CA SER A 197 14.63 32.65 -1.71
C SER A 197 13.88 33.98 -1.69
N ASN A 198 14.45 35.01 -2.34
CA ASN A 198 13.75 36.27 -2.63
C ASN A 198 12.63 36.12 -3.67
N VAL A 199 12.54 34.97 -4.35
CA VAL A 199 11.45 34.64 -5.27
C VAL A 199 10.35 33.88 -4.53
N ALA A 200 9.12 34.36 -4.65
CA ALA A 200 7.97 33.74 -4.01
C ALA A 200 7.85 32.25 -4.37
N ARG A 201 7.57 31.43 -3.36
CA ARG A 201 7.40 29.96 -3.45
C ARG A 201 8.66 29.16 -3.81
N ILE A 202 9.81 29.79 -4.05
CA ILE A 202 11.07 29.08 -4.29
C ILE A 202 11.86 28.95 -2.98
N SER A 203 12.27 27.74 -2.67
CA SER A 203 13.17 27.42 -1.54
C SER A 203 14.56 27.01 -2.02
N LEU A 204 15.50 26.87 -1.09
CA LEU A 204 16.84 26.36 -1.38
C LEU A 204 16.79 24.95 -2.00
N LEU A 205 15.86 24.10 -1.57
CA LEU A 205 15.69 22.78 -2.19
C LEU A 205 15.30 22.87 -3.67
N HIS A 206 14.39 23.79 -4.04
CA HIS A 206 14.02 24.01 -5.44
C HIS A 206 15.23 24.42 -6.28
N TYR A 207 16.05 25.33 -5.75
CA TYR A 207 17.27 25.78 -6.42
C TYR A 207 18.26 24.62 -6.63
N ILE A 208 18.55 23.85 -5.58
CA ILE A 208 19.50 22.72 -5.68
C ILE A 208 19.01 21.66 -6.67
N VAL A 209 17.71 21.34 -6.66
CA VAL A 209 17.12 20.39 -7.60
C VAL A 209 17.24 20.89 -9.04
N GLU A 210 16.91 22.16 -9.29
CA GLU A 210 17.05 22.77 -10.62
C GLU A 210 18.51 22.78 -11.09
N GLU A 211 19.45 23.08 -10.19
CA GLU A 211 20.88 23.09 -10.53
C GLU A 211 21.39 21.69 -10.85
N CYS A 212 20.96 20.67 -10.10
CA CYS A 212 21.23 19.28 -10.43
C CYS A 212 20.66 18.89 -11.80
N GLU A 213 19.45 19.36 -12.15
CA GLU A 213 18.86 19.07 -13.47
C GLU A 213 19.59 19.72 -14.64
N LYS A 214 20.23 20.87 -14.41
CA LYS A 214 21.02 21.59 -15.41
C LYS A 214 22.40 20.96 -15.60
N GLU A 215 23.11 20.70 -14.50
CA GLU A 215 24.51 20.25 -14.52
C GLU A 215 24.65 18.74 -14.70
N ASP A 216 23.91 17.93 -13.90
CA ASP A 216 23.98 16.47 -13.96
C ASP A 216 22.68 15.83 -13.44
N LYS A 217 21.74 15.57 -14.36
CA LYS A 217 20.45 14.93 -14.07
C LYS A 217 20.58 13.58 -13.36
N THR A 218 21.71 12.88 -13.52
CA THR A 218 21.90 11.59 -12.85
C THR A 218 21.96 11.73 -11.33
N THR A 219 22.27 12.92 -10.82
CA THR A 219 22.30 13.24 -9.39
C THR A 219 20.95 13.07 -8.72
N LEU A 220 19.83 13.14 -9.44
CA LEU A 220 18.49 12.98 -8.86
C LEU A 220 17.97 11.52 -8.90
N ARG A 221 18.67 10.60 -9.56
CA ARG A 221 18.25 9.19 -9.68
C ARG A 221 18.13 8.46 -8.33
N PHE A 222 18.77 8.96 -7.27
CA PHE A 222 18.60 8.38 -5.94
C PHE A 222 17.14 8.39 -5.48
N VAL A 223 16.33 9.35 -5.93
CA VAL A 223 14.90 9.40 -5.61
C VAL A 223 14.18 8.21 -6.22
N ASP A 224 14.47 7.89 -7.48
CA ASP A 224 13.88 6.72 -8.15
C ASP A 224 14.35 5.41 -7.50
N ASP A 225 15.63 5.33 -7.12
CA ASP A 225 16.21 4.13 -6.50
C ASP A 225 15.69 3.84 -5.09
N LEU A 226 15.37 4.89 -4.31
CA LEU A 226 15.11 4.81 -2.87
C LEU A 226 13.63 5.00 -2.52
N LEU A 227 12.87 5.81 -3.25
CA LEU A 227 11.53 6.22 -2.81
C LEU A 227 10.56 5.04 -2.68
N GLU A 228 10.47 4.17 -3.69
CA GLU A 228 9.56 3.02 -3.65
C GLU A 228 9.93 2.03 -2.52
N PRO A 229 11.19 1.57 -2.38
CA PRO A 229 11.59 0.75 -1.23
C PRO A 229 11.26 1.38 0.12
N LEU A 230 11.55 2.67 0.30
CA LEU A 230 11.28 3.40 1.55
C LEU A 230 9.77 3.51 1.84
N GLN A 231 8.93 3.63 0.81
CA GLN A 231 7.47 3.61 0.98
C GLN A 231 6.94 2.22 1.34
N LYS A 232 7.57 1.14 0.83
CA LYS A 232 7.20 -0.22 1.20
C LYS A 232 7.57 -0.55 2.64
N SER A 233 8.72 -0.05 3.13
CA SER A 233 9.17 -0.33 4.51
C SER A 233 8.26 0.24 5.58
N THR A 234 7.39 1.20 5.27
CA THR A 234 6.50 1.82 6.26
C THR A 234 5.20 1.04 6.48
N ARG A 235 5.00 -0.04 5.72
CA ARG A 235 3.84 -0.93 5.85
C ARG A 235 3.98 -1.95 6.97
N PHE A 236 5.17 -2.04 7.58
CA PHE A 236 5.46 -2.99 8.63
C PHE A 236 6.36 -2.37 9.71
N ASN A 237 6.45 -3.04 10.85
CA ASN A 237 7.28 -2.63 11.97
C ASN A 237 8.36 -3.68 12.23
N LEU A 238 9.62 -3.26 12.30
CA LEU A 238 10.76 -4.15 12.51
C LEU A 238 10.69 -4.92 13.84
N GLU A 239 10.27 -4.27 14.92
CA GLU A 239 10.16 -4.91 16.23
C GLU A 239 9.05 -5.96 16.24
N ASN A 240 7.95 -5.71 15.54
CA ASN A 240 6.89 -6.70 15.36
C ASN A 240 7.40 -7.91 14.57
N ILE A 241 8.14 -7.69 13.48
CA ILE A 241 8.72 -8.78 12.68
C ILE A 241 9.69 -9.63 13.51
N LYS A 242 10.55 -8.99 14.32
CA LYS A 242 11.46 -9.70 15.24
C LYS A 242 10.70 -10.52 16.28
N SER A 243 9.61 -9.96 16.82
CA SER A 243 8.74 -10.64 17.78
C SER A 243 8.02 -11.84 17.17
N GLU A 244 7.42 -11.67 15.99
CA GLU A 244 6.75 -12.74 15.22
C GLU A 244 7.73 -13.87 14.90
N PHE A 245 8.94 -13.54 14.44
CA PHE A 245 9.99 -14.53 14.20
C PHE A 245 10.35 -15.30 15.48
N LYS A 246 10.51 -14.60 16.61
CA LYS A 246 10.81 -15.24 17.90
C LYS A 246 9.68 -16.18 18.34
N GLN A 247 8.42 -15.79 18.14
CA GLN A 247 7.27 -16.64 18.44
C GLN A 247 7.26 -17.89 17.56
N LEU A 248 7.50 -17.75 16.25
CA LEU A 248 7.60 -18.87 15.32
C LEU A 248 8.75 -19.82 15.71
N LYS A 249 9.94 -19.27 15.99
CA LYS A 249 11.09 -20.06 16.45
C LYS A 249 10.80 -20.83 17.74
N ASN A 250 10.19 -20.18 18.72
CA ASN A 250 9.79 -20.84 19.97
C ASN A 250 8.76 -21.94 19.74
N ASN A 251 7.82 -21.74 18.81
CA ASN A 251 6.83 -22.76 18.45
C ASN A 251 7.51 -24.00 17.85
N VAL A 252 8.44 -23.83 16.90
CA VAL A 252 9.23 -24.93 16.34
C VAL A 252 10.01 -25.67 17.43
N ILE A 253 10.70 -24.96 18.32
CA ILE A 253 11.43 -25.58 19.43
C ILE A 253 10.50 -26.37 20.37
N CYS A 254 9.32 -25.83 20.66
CA CYS A 254 8.33 -26.51 21.50
C CYS A 254 7.88 -27.83 20.86
N VAL A 255 7.47 -27.78 19.59
CA VAL A 255 7.03 -28.96 18.83
C VAL A 255 8.16 -29.98 18.70
N ARG A 256 9.39 -29.55 18.41
CA ARG A 256 10.58 -30.43 18.37
C ARG A 256 10.77 -31.19 19.68
N ASN A 257 10.70 -30.48 20.81
CA ASN A 257 10.86 -31.09 22.13
C ASN A 257 9.75 -32.09 22.47
N GLN A 258 8.54 -31.87 21.97
CA GLN A 258 7.45 -32.83 22.11
C GLN A 258 7.67 -34.05 21.21
N LEU A 259 8.05 -33.85 19.94
CA LEU A 259 8.34 -34.94 19.00
C LEU A 259 9.49 -35.83 19.47
N ASN A 260 10.50 -35.27 20.13
CA ASN A 260 11.60 -36.03 20.72
C ASN A 260 11.17 -36.96 21.89
N LYS A 261 10.00 -36.69 22.48
CA LYS A 261 9.42 -37.50 23.57
C LYS A 261 8.28 -38.41 23.09
N ALA A 262 7.79 -38.19 21.87
CA ALA A 262 6.69 -38.93 21.27
C ALA A 262 7.16 -40.29 20.74
N GLU A 263 6.21 -41.12 20.36
CA GLU A 263 6.51 -42.39 19.68
C GLU A 263 7.27 -42.18 18.36
N THR A 264 8.18 -43.13 18.04
CA THR A 264 9.08 -43.03 16.88
C THR A 264 8.36 -42.85 15.55
N GLU A 265 7.17 -43.44 15.37
CA GLU A 265 6.33 -43.26 14.17
C GLU A 265 5.99 -41.77 13.96
N ILE A 266 5.66 -41.07 15.06
CA ILE A 266 5.22 -39.68 15.03
C ILE A 266 6.41 -38.77 14.79
N SER A 267 7.53 -39.00 15.48
CA SER A 267 8.76 -38.24 15.26
C SER A 267 9.20 -38.34 13.80
N GLN A 268 9.25 -39.56 13.24
CA GLN A 268 9.63 -39.78 11.83
C GLN A 268 8.66 -39.14 10.84
N GLN A 269 7.35 -39.09 11.15
CA GLN A 269 6.35 -38.48 10.27
C GLN A 269 6.60 -36.98 10.01
N PHE A 270 7.22 -36.27 10.96
CA PHE A 270 7.46 -34.82 10.86
C PHE A 270 8.95 -34.45 10.75
N GLU A 271 9.87 -35.41 10.80
CA GLU A 271 11.32 -35.14 10.89
C GLU A 271 11.83 -34.29 9.73
N ASP A 272 11.54 -34.67 8.47
CA ASP A 272 11.97 -33.93 7.27
C ASP A 272 11.52 -32.46 7.34
N PHE A 273 10.27 -32.22 7.75
CA PHE A 273 9.76 -30.86 7.90
C PHE A 273 10.47 -30.10 9.03
N MET A 274 10.80 -30.76 10.14
CA MET A 274 11.46 -30.12 11.27
C MET A 274 12.90 -29.73 10.93
N GLU A 275 13.63 -30.57 10.19
CA GLU A 275 14.96 -30.24 9.68
C GLU A 275 14.92 -29.02 8.73
N ASP A 276 13.99 -29.04 7.76
CA ASP A 276 13.78 -27.93 6.84
C ASP A 276 13.41 -26.63 7.58
N ALA A 277 12.48 -26.72 8.55
CA ALA A 277 12.03 -25.58 9.32
C ALA A 277 13.15 -24.97 10.17
N GLU A 278 14.00 -25.79 10.79
CA GLU A 278 15.13 -25.30 11.58
C GLU A 278 16.21 -24.65 10.72
N CYS A 279 16.51 -25.23 9.55
CA CYS A 279 17.40 -24.62 8.56
C CYS A 279 16.85 -23.25 8.11
N ASP A 280 15.56 -23.20 7.79
CA ASP A 280 14.87 -21.99 7.38
C ASP A 280 14.89 -20.89 8.45
N LEU A 281 14.69 -21.28 9.72
CA LEU A 281 14.77 -20.36 10.86
C LEU A 281 16.19 -19.83 11.06
N GLU A 282 17.21 -20.68 10.93
CA GLU A 282 18.62 -20.27 11.07
C GLU A 282 18.99 -19.24 10.00
N GLU A 283 18.53 -19.41 8.77
CA GLU A 283 18.76 -18.44 7.68
C GLU A 283 18.12 -17.07 7.99
N VAL A 284 16.90 -17.07 8.52
CA VAL A 284 16.20 -15.84 8.90
C VAL A 284 16.88 -15.16 10.08
N GLU A 285 17.32 -15.92 11.07
CA GLU A 285 18.08 -15.39 12.22
C GLU A 285 19.38 -14.73 11.75
N LYS A 286 20.15 -15.39 10.87
CA LYS A 286 21.33 -14.82 10.22
C LYS A 286 21.00 -13.53 9.46
N SER A 287 19.83 -13.46 8.81
CA SER A 287 19.38 -12.27 8.10
C SER A 287 19.02 -11.11 9.04
N ILE A 288 18.42 -11.40 10.20
CA ILE A 288 18.15 -10.40 11.25
C ILE A 288 19.47 -9.87 11.84
N GLU A 289 20.44 -10.75 12.12
CA GLU A 289 21.76 -10.33 12.61
C GLU A 289 22.50 -9.47 11.59
N ARG A 290 22.43 -9.82 10.30
CA ARG A 290 22.96 -9.01 9.20
C ARG A 290 22.28 -7.65 9.18
N LEU A 291 20.97 -7.58 9.37
CA LEU A 291 20.22 -6.33 9.41
C LEU A 291 20.66 -5.45 10.58
N ASP A 292 20.87 -6.02 11.77
CA ASP A 292 21.38 -5.27 12.93
C ASP A 292 22.81 -4.74 12.70
N LYS A 293 23.67 -5.52 12.04
CA LYS A 293 25.00 -5.07 11.61
C LYS A 293 24.91 -3.93 10.57
N CYS A 294 24.04 -4.06 9.58
CA CYS A 294 23.77 -3.03 8.58
C CYS A 294 23.22 -1.75 9.22
N SER A 295 22.30 -1.86 10.18
CA SER A 295 21.73 -0.72 10.93
C SER A 295 22.83 0.08 11.62
N ARG A 296 23.74 -0.59 12.35
CA ARG A 296 24.90 0.07 12.98
C ARG A 296 25.84 0.69 11.95
N TYR A 297 26.05 0.02 10.81
CA TYR A 297 26.87 0.57 9.73
C TYR A 297 26.25 1.83 9.12
N VAL A 298 24.93 1.86 8.89
CA VAL A 298 24.20 3.05 8.42
C VAL A 298 24.37 4.20 9.41
N ALA A 299 24.21 3.95 10.71
CA ALA A 299 24.42 4.97 11.74
C ALA A 299 25.83 5.59 11.64
N ARG A 300 26.87 4.76 11.56
CA ARG A 300 28.26 5.23 11.41
C ARG A 300 28.49 5.96 10.09
N HIS A 301 27.96 5.44 8.99
CA HIS A 301 28.15 5.99 7.65
C HIS A 301 27.61 7.42 7.54
N PHE A 302 26.47 7.68 8.19
CA PHE A 302 25.85 9.01 8.23
C PHE A 302 26.20 9.81 9.50
N CYS A 303 27.20 9.35 10.26
CA CYS A 303 27.71 9.98 11.46
C CYS A 303 26.66 10.19 12.59
N GLU A 304 25.61 9.36 12.64
CA GLU A 304 24.59 9.38 13.69
C GLU A 304 25.08 8.68 14.98
N ASN A 305 24.42 8.97 16.11
CA ASN A 305 24.77 8.36 17.39
C ASN A 305 24.25 6.92 17.47
N GLU A 306 25.15 5.93 17.45
CA GLU A 306 24.81 4.50 17.50
C GLU A 306 23.94 4.10 18.71
N ARG A 307 24.05 4.79 19.84
CA ARG A 307 23.30 4.45 21.06
C ARG A 307 21.83 4.84 20.98
N THR A 308 21.52 5.90 20.23
CA THR A 308 20.17 6.44 20.09
C THR A 308 19.61 6.23 18.69
N PHE A 309 20.33 5.47 17.85
CA PHE A 309 19.97 5.31 16.45
C PHE A 309 18.77 4.38 16.31
N ASN A 310 17.69 4.90 15.72
CA ASN A 310 16.54 4.14 15.31
C ASN A 310 16.50 4.06 13.78
N LEU A 311 16.65 2.85 13.22
CA LEU A 311 16.65 2.65 11.79
C LEU A 311 15.32 3.09 11.15
N ALA A 312 14.18 2.76 11.76
CA ALA A 312 12.88 3.08 11.18
C ALA A 312 12.66 4.61 11.08
N GLU A 313 13.00 5.35 12.13
CA GLU A 313 12.92 6.82 12.13
C GLU A 313 13.89 7.42 11.11
N PHE A 314 15.10 6.86 10.99
CA PHE A 314 16.08 7.31 10.02
C PHE A 314 15.61 7.09 8.57
N LEU A 315 15.03 5.93 8.27
CA LEU A 315 14.45 5.64 6.96
C LEU A 315 13.27 6.56 6.65
N GLU A 316 12.47 6.90 7.65
CA GLU A 316 11.36 7.85 7.53
C GLU A 316 11.84 9.25 7.10
N VAL A 317 12.92 9.76 7.72
CA VAL A 317 13.54 11.04 7.31
C VAL A 317 13.95 11.02 5.84
N PHE A 318 14.58 9.93 5.38
CA PHE A 318 14.95 9.78 3.97
C PHE A 318 13.75 9.68 3.04
N ARG A 319 12.68 9.00 3.46
CA ARG A 319 11.43 8.89 2.69
C ARG A 319 10.82 10.28 2.48
N GLU A 320 10.63 11.04 3.55
CA GLU A 320 10.10 12.40 3.47
C GLU A 320 10.97 13.27 2.57
N PHE A 321 12.29 13.15 2.70
CA PHE A 321 13.22 13.91 1.90
C PHE A 321 13.10 13.58 0.40
N CYS A 322 13.03 12.30 0.04
CA CYS A 322 12.82 11.87 -1.35
C CYS A 322 11.50 12.40 -1.92
N VAL A 323 10.42 12.40 -1.12
CA VAL A 323 9.13 12.99 -1.52
C VAL A 323 9.27 14.50 -1.77
N LYS A 324 9.95 15.22 -0.87
CA LYS A 324 10.18 16.68 -1.03
C LYS A 324 10.99 16.99 -2.30
N VAL A 325 12.04 16.22 -2.59
CA VAL A 325 12.83 16.37 -3.81
C VAL A 325 11.97 16.14 -5.05
N LYS A 326 11.17 15.07 -5.07
CA LYS A 326 10.27 14.76 -6.19
C LYS A 326 9.23 15.85 -6.42
N ASN A 327 8.66 16.40 -5.35
CA ASN A 327 7.73 17.51 -5.43
C ASN A 327 8.41 18.78 -5.99
N CYS A 328 9.59 19.14 -5.48
CA CYS A 328 10.35 20.28 -6.00
C CYS A 328 10.70 20.11 -7.49
N GLN A 329 11.00 18.88 -7.92
CA GLN A 329 11.24 18.58 -9.34
C GLN A 329 10.00 18.88 -10.19
N GLN A 330 8.83 18.39 -9.77
CA GLN A 330 7.57 18.65 -10.47
C GLN A 330 7.20 20.14 -10.47
N GLU A 331 7.39 20.83 -9.35
CA GLU A 331 7.13 22.28 -9.22
C GLU A 331 8.04 23.09 -10.14
N ASN A 332 9.32 22.72 -10.27
CA ASN A 332 10.28 23.36 -11.18
C ASN A 332 9.87 23.15 -12.65
N VAL A 333 9.48 21.93 -13.05
CA VAL A 333 8.99 21.64 -14.40
C VAL A 333 7.76 22.49 -14.72
N ASN A 334 6.77 22.49 -13.82
CA ASN A 334 5.55 23.29 -13.98
C ASN A 334 5.85 24.78 -14.14
N ARG A 335 6.81 25.30 -13.35
CA ARG A 335 7.23 26.70 -13.42
C ARG A 335 7.87 27.04 -14.77
N LEU A 336 8.76 26.18 -15.28
CA LEU A 336 9.41 26.37 -16.57
C LEU A 336 8.40 26.33 -17.73
N GLU A 337 7.41 25.44 -17.68
CA GLU A 337 6.33 25.39 -18.67
C GLU A 337 5.45 26.64 -18.64
N GLN A 338 5.10 27.13 -17.45
CA GLN A 338 4.32 28.36 -17.28
C GLN A 338 5.08 29.57 -17.81
N ALA A 339 6.38 29.68 -17.53
CA ALA A 339 7.23 30.75 -18.04
C ALA A 339 7.28 30.73 -19.59
N LYS A 340 7.50 29.57 -20.21
CA LYS A 340 7.47 29.41 -21.67
C LYS A 340 6.12 29.80 -22.28
N LYS A 341 5.01 29.39 -21.67
CA LYS A 341 3.66 29.74 -22.14
C LYS A 341 3.39 31.25 -22.04
N MET A 342 3.85 31.90 -20.98
CA MET A 342 3.72 33.35 -20.82
C MET A 342 4.57 34.11 -21.84
N GLU A 343 5.81 33.67 -22.06
CA GLU A 343 6.70 34.25 -23.06
C GLU A 343 6.13 34.13 -24.48
N GLN A 344 5.62 32.95 -24.85
CA GLN A 344 4.95 32.73 -26.13
C GLN A 344 3.71 33.63 -26.31
N ARG A 345 2.90 33.80 -25.25
CA ARG A 345 1.75 34.71 -25.29
C ARG A 345 2.17 36.16 -25.53
N LEU A 346 3.24 36.60 -24.86
CA LEU A 346 3.76 37.95 -25.01
C LEU A 346 4.36 38.16 -26.41
N GLN A 347 5.12 37.20 -26.93
CA GLN A 347 5.65 37.23 -28.30
C GLN A 347 4.52 37.29 -29.34
N ASN A 348 3.48 36.45 -29.21
CA ASN A 348 2.32 36.47 -30.09
C ASN A 348 1.57 37.82 -30.02
N GLN A 349 1.40 38.38 -28.82
CA GLN A 349 0.74 39.68 -28.65
C GLN A 349 1.56 40.82 -29.28
N SER A 350 2.88 40.81 -29.12
CA SER A 350 3.79 41.77 -29.75
C SER A 350 3.77 41.66 -31.28
N GLN A 351 3.82 40.45 -31.83
CA GLN A 351 3.71 40.23 -33.28
C GLN A 351 2.35 40.69 -33.84
N LEU A 352 1.25 40.42 -33.12
CA LEU A 352 -0.07 40.93 -33.50
C LEU A 352 -0.15 42.46 -33.43
N ALA A 353 0.50 43.09 -32.44
CA ALA A 353 0.57 44.54 -32.32
C ALA A 353 1.41 45.17 -33.44
N GLU A 354 2.53 44.56 -33.83
CA GLU A 354 3.34 44.99 -34.98
C GLU A 354 2.58 44.85 -36.31
N ARG A 355 1.90 43.71 -36.53
CA ARG A 355 1.03 43.53 -37.71
C ARG A 355 -0.07 44.59 -37.78
N ARG A 356 -0.67 44.96 -36.64
CA ARG A 356 -1.64 46.06 -36.58
C ARG A 356 -1.03 47.43 -36.90
N LYS A 357 0.23 47.68 -36.51
CA LYS A 357 0.94 48.92 -36.87
C LYS A 357 1.26 49.02 -38.37
N VAL A 358 1.61 47.91 -39.01
CA VAL A 358 1.87 47.85 -40.46
C VAL A 358 0.58 48.05 -41.27
N PHE A 359 -0.58 47.69 -40.72
CA PHE A 359 -1.90 47.86 -41.37
C PHE A 359 -2.57 49.22 -41.10
N LEU A 360 -1.92 50.14 -40.37
CA LEU A 360 -2.41 51.52 -40.25
C LEU A 360 -2.19 52.26 -41.58
N PRO A 361 -3.22 52.91 -42.18
CA PRO A 361 -3.08 53.56 -43.47
C PRO A 361 -1.99 54.65 -43.41
N LYS A 362 -1.13 54.72 -44.43
CA LYS A 362 -0.14 55.80 -44.55
C LYS A 362 -0.88 57.16 -44.58
N GLN A 363 -0.24 58.24 -44.12
CA GLN A 363 -0.87 59.57 -44.03
C GLN A 363 -1.52 60.05 -45.35
N GLU A 364 -1.07 59.57 -46.50
CA GLU A 364 -1.68 59.85 -47.80
C GLU A 364 -3.09 59.24 -47.93
N ASP A 365 -3.30 58.02 -47.42
CA ASP A 365 -4.61 57.35 -47.45
C ASP A 365 -5.63 58.03 -46.53
N ARG A 366 -5.19 58.59 -45.39
CA ARG A 366 -6.07 59.44 -44.55
C ARG A 366 -6.51 60.70 -45.29
N LYS A 367 -5.60 61.36 -46.01
CA LYS A 367 -5.94 62.54 -46.82
C LYS A 367 -6.90 62.20 -47.96
N ILE A 368 -6.77 61.02 -48.56
CA ILE A 368 -7.68 60.54 -49.61
C ILE A 368 -9.08 60.28 -49.02
N VAL A 369 -9.17 59.60 -47.88
CA VAL A 369 -10.45 59.31 -47.22
C VAL A 369 -11.10 60.60 -46.69
N ASP A 370 -10.34 61.51 -46.09
CA ASP A 370 -10.84 62.80 -45.59
C ASP A 370 -11.28 63.72 -46.74
N ASN A 371 -10.57 63.70 -47.88
CA ASN A 371 -11.01 64.38 -49.10
C ASN A 371 -12.28 63.75 -49.67
N LEU A 372 -12.41 62.43 -49.67
CA LEU A 372 -13.61 61.74 -50.15
C LEU A 372 -14.83 62.06 -49.27
N VAL A 373 -14.66 62.03 -47.95
CA VAL A 373 -15.71 62.37 -46.98
C VAL A 373 -16.08 63.86 -47.08
N CYS A 374 -15.12 64.75 -47.31
CA CYS A 374 -15.38 66.16 -47.61
C CYS A 374 -16.12 66.36 -48.93
N GLU A 375 -15.78 65.63 -50.01
CA GLU A 375 -16.49 65.71 -51.29
C GLU A 375 -17.93 65.19 -51.18
N ILE A 376 -18.17 64.18 -50.34
CA ILE A 376 -19.50 63.64 -50.04
C ILE A 376 -20.32 64.66 -49.23
N ARG A 377 -19.78 65.23 -48.14
CA ARG A 377 -20.46 66.27 -47.35
C ARG A 377 -20.76 67.54 -48.15
N ARG A 378 -19.87 67.92 -49.07
CA ARG A 378 -20.05 69.06 -49.98
C ARG A 378 -20.96 68.75 -51.18
N GLY A 379 -21.52 67.54 -51.28
CA GLY A 379 -22.43 67.13 -52.35
C GLY A 379 -21.81 67.06 -53.75
N LYS A 380 -20.48 67.09 -53.86
CA LYS A 380 -19.76 67.15 -55.15
C LYS A 380 -19.74 65.80 -55.87
N VAL A 381 -19.71 64.70 -55.13
CA VAL A 381 -19.75 63.33 -55.69
C VAL A 381 -21.07 63.06 -56.42
N LEU A 382 -22.19 63.48 -55.81
CA LEU A 382 -23.52 63.35 -56.42
C LEU A 382 -23.71 64.29 -57.62
N ARG A 383 -23.08 65.47 -57.63
CA ARG A 383 -23.09 66.37 -58.82
C ARG A 383 -22.36 65.77 -60.01
N ARG A 384 -21.21 65.11 -59.83
CA ARG A 384 -20.48 64.47 -60.95
C ARG A 384 -21.28 63.32 -61.56
N LEU A 385 -21.99 62.53 -60.74
CA LEU A 385 -22.85 61.43 -61.21
C LEU A 385 -24.14 61.95 -61.87
N SER A 386 -24.73 63.03 -61.36
CA SER A 386 -25.91 63.68 -61.95
C SER A 386 -25.60 64.34 -63.31
N MET A 387 -24.42 64.96 -63.47
CA MET A 387 -23.99 65.55 -64.74
C MET A 387 -23.63 64.49 -65.80
N ARG A 388 -23.18 63.31 -65.38
CA ARG A 388 -22.95 62.18 -66.30
C ARG A 388 -24.26 61.59 -66.85
N ASN A 389 -25.31 61.50 -66.01
CA ASN A 389 -26.63 61.05 -66.45
C ASN A 389 -27.41 62.09 -67.26
N LYS A 390 -27.12 63.39 -67.15
CA LYS A 390 -27.74 64.43 -67.99
C LYS A 390 -27.09 64.58 -69.37
N GLY A 391 -25.87 64.07 -69.57
CA GLY A 391 -25.18 64.05 -70.87
C GLY A 391 -25.61 62.92 -71.82
N GLN A 392 -26.29 61.88 -71.34
CA GLN A 392 -26.75 60.74 -72.15
C GLN A 392 -28.22 60.82 -72.60
N LEU A 393 -28.98 61.83 -72.16
CA LEU A 393 -30.41 62.01 -72.51
C LEU A 393 -30.68 63.01 -73.66
N HIS A 394 -29.64 63.63 -74.24
CA HIS A 394 -29.79 64.56 -75.37
C HIS A 394 -29.20 64.08 -76.71
N ALA A 395 -28.78 62.82 -76.80
CA ALA A 395 -28.21 62.24 -78.03
C ALA A 395 -28.85 60.89 -78.40
N SER A 396 -30.18 60.80 -78.48
CA SER A 396 -30.85 59.72 -79.23
C SER A 396 -32.36 59.99 -79.46
N LYS A 397 -32.71 61.01 -80.26
CA LYS A 397 -34.03 61.12 -80.92
C LYS A 397 -33.91 61.90 -82.25
N LYS A 398 -33.18 61.32 -83.20
CA LYS A 398 -33.29 61.45 -84.67
C LYS A 398 -32.48 60.26 -85.22
N GLY A 399 -32.98 59.25 -85.91
CA GLY A 399 -34.32 58.84 -86.34
C GLY A 399 -34.19 57.47 -87.05
N ILE A 400 -35.26 56.70 -87.15
CA ILE A 400 -35.41 55.56 -88.09
C ILE A 400 -36.89 55.48 -88.53
N SER A 401 -37.07 55.13 -89.82
CA SER A 401 -38.27 55.02 -90.69
C SER A 401 -38.55 56.30 -91.49
N VAL A 402 -38.39 56.36 -92.82
CA VAL A 402 -38.30 55.34 -93.90
C VAL A 402 -37.27 55.79 -94.93
#